data_AF-A0A2V9GNN3-F1
#
_entry.id   AF-A0A2V9GNN3-F1
#
_cell.length_a   1.000
_cell.length_b   1.000
_cell.length_c   1.000
_cell.angle_alpha   90.00
_cell.angle_beta   90.00
_cell.angle_gamma   90.00
#
_symmetry.space_group_name_H-M   'P 1'
#
loop_
_entity.id
_entity.type
_entity.pdbx_description
1 polymer ?
#
loop_
_entity_poly.entity_id
_entity_poly.type
_entity_poly.pdbx_seq_one_letter_code
_entity_poly.pdbx_strand_id
1 'polypeptide(L)'
;MRLLFWKAFFGLLAYDALFLGRNFARLHRVVRKWPLPRTNTAADLTDQVSDAMNHALIWYPKRVQCLQRAAVTTCLLRSLGVPATMVLGAQKFP
;
A
#
# COMPACT_ATOMS: atom_id res chain seq x y z
N MET A 1 -11.40 12.98 -0.88
CA MET A 1 -10.41 12.56 -1.90
C MET A 1 -8.99 13.12 -1.71
N ARG A 2 -8.77 14.43 -1.50
CA ARG A 2 -7.42 15.03 -1.35
C ARG A 2 -6.52 14.40 -0.27
N LEU A 3 -7.08 14.04 0.89
CA LEU A 3 -6.34 13.43 2.00
C LEU A 3 -5.86 12.00 1.69
N LEU A 4 -6.67 11.22 0.97
CA LEU A 4 -6.32 9.86 0.54
C LEU A 4 -5.20 9.88 -0.49
N PHE A 5 -5.24 10.85 -1.41
CA PHE A 5 -4.17 11.07 -2.38
C PHE A 5 -2.85 11.42 -1.69
N TRP A 6 -2.86 12.36 -0.74
CA TRP A 6 -1.65 12.70 0.03
C TRP A 6 -1.14 11.52 0.85
N LYS A 7 -2.02 10.74 1.48
CA LYS A 7 -1.62 9.52 2.20
C LYS A 7 -1.01 8.46 1.29
N ALA A 8 -1.59 8.24 0.10
CA ALA A 8 -1.05 7.33 -0.91
C ALA A 8 0.33 7.81 -1.41
N PHE A 9 0.44 9.10 -1.69
CA PHE A 9 1.67 9.72 -2.18
C PHE A 9 2.79 9.71 -1.13
N PHE A 10 2.51 10.11 0.12
CA PHE A 10 3.44 9.98 1.24
C PHE A 10 3.76 8.51 1.53
N GLY A 11 2.79 7.62 1.37
CA GLY A 11 3.00 6.17 1.45
C GLY A 11 4.05 5.70 0.45
N LEU A 12 3.93 6.10 -0.82
CA LEU A 12 4.92 5.82 -1.88
C LEU A 12 6.27 6.47 -1.60
N LEU A 13 6.28 7.73 -1.18
CA LEU A 13 7.51 8.51 -0.97
C LEU A 13 8.29 8.01 0.25
N ALA A 14 7.59 7.72 1.35
CA ALA A 14 8.18 7.05 2.50
C ALA A 14 8.70 5.66 2.12
N TYR A 15 8.01 4.98 1.20
CA TYR A 15 8.50 3.72 0.68
C TYR A 15 9.79 3.85 -0.11
N ASP A 16 9.87 4.81 -1.05
CA ASP A 16 11.09 5.00 -1.83
C ASP A 16 12.23 5.47 -0.90
N ALA A 17 11.97 6.36 0.05
CA ALA A 17 12.96 6.83 1.02
C ALA A 17 13.45 5.74 2.00
N LEU A 18 12.54 4.91 2.55
CA LEU A 18 12.88 3.86 3.52
C LEU A 18 13.36 2.56 2.85
N PHE A 19 12.92 2.29 1.63
CA PHE A 19 13.22 1.09 0.83
C PHE A 19 14.04 1.39 -0.41
N LEU A 20 14.87 2.44 -0.35
CA LEU A 20 15.89 2.77 -1.36
C LEU A 20 16.88 1.60 -1.61
N GLY A 21 16.84 0.54 -0.79
CA GLY A 21 17.49 -0.75 -1.03
C GLY A 21 16.50 -1.92 -1.00
N ARG A 22 16.77 -2.96 -1.81
CA ARG A 22 16.02 -4.22 -2.09
C ARG A 22 15.62 -5.08 -0.87
N ASN A 23 15.47 -4.52 0.32
CA ASN A 23 15.18 -5.21 1.57
C ASN A 23 13.68 -5.53 1.73
N PHE A 24 13.21 -6.44 0.88
CA PHE A 24 11.88 -7.05 0.93
C PHE A 24 11.46 -7.54 2.33
N ALA A 25 12.40 -8.12 3.07
CA ALA A 25 12.14 -8.66 4.41
C ALA A 25 11.77 -7.56 5.43
N ARG A 26 12.39 -6.38 5.36
CA ARG A 26 12.04 -5.25 6.23
C ARG A 26 10.64 -4.75 5.92
N LEU A 27 10.32 -4.67 4.64
CA LEU A 27 9.01 -4.24 4.20
C LEU A 27 7.93 -5.16 4.76
N HIS A 28 8.09 -6.46 4.51
CA HIS A 28 7.14 -7.45 4.97
C HIS A 28 6.97 -7.38 6.50
N ARG A 29 8.06 -7.12 7.24
CA ARG A 29 8.01 -6.94 8.69
C ARG A 29 7.26 -5.67 9.11
N VAL A 30 7.45 -4.55 8.41
CA VAL A 30 6.76 -3.27 8.67
C VAL A 30 5.26 -3.42 8.40
N VAL A 31 4.89 -3.96 7.24
CA VAL A 31 3.48 -4.23 6.90
C VAL A 31 2.87 -5.21 7.91
N ARG A 32 3.60 -6.26 8.32
CA ARG A 32 3.11 -7.22 9.31
C ARG A 32 2.94 -6.62 10.71
N LYS A 33 3.83 -5.73 11.13
CA LYS A 33 3.75 -5.03 12.43
C LYS A 33 2.72 -3.89 12.45
N TRP A 34 2.20 -3.47 11.29
CA TRP A 34 1.25 -2.38 11.23
C TRP A 34 -0.05 -2.77 11.97
N PRO A 35 -0.48 -1.98 12.96
CA PRO A 35 -1.66 -2.30 13.75
C PRO A 35 -2.88 -2.41 12.85
N LEU A 36 -3.69 -3.45 13.08
CA LEU A 36 -4.99 -3.64 12.43
C LEU A 36 -6.07 -3.13 13.39
N PRO A 37 -6.66 -1.94 13.15
CA PRO A 37 -7.86 -1.55 13.87
C PRO A 37 -8.98 -2.52 13.46
N ARG A 38 -9.64 -3.15 14.44
CA ARG A 38 -10.81 -4.00 14.21
C ARG A 38 -12.05 -3.12 14.05
N THR A 39 -12.09 -2.29 13.02
CA THR A 39 -13.27 -1.48 12.71
C THR A 39 -13.92 -2.04 11.46
N ASN A 40 -15.20 -2.37 11.55
CA ASN A 40 -15.97 -2.90 10.42
C ASN A 40 -16.37 -1.75 9.49
N THR A 41 -15.40 -1.16 8.79
CA THR A 41 -15.66 -0.03 7.89
C THR A 41 -15.89 -0.51 6.45
N ALA A 42 -16.90 0.09 5.82
CA ALA A 42 -17.57 -0.33 4.60
C ALA A 42 -16.68 -0.55 3.37
N ALA A 43 -17.12 -1.47 2.50
CA ALA A 43 -16.55 -1.79 1.18
C ALA A 43 -16.37 -0.57 0.26
N ASP A 44 -17.07 0.53 0.52
CA ASP A 44 -16.94 1.80 -0.21
C ASP A 44 -15.55 2.45 -0.06
N LEU A 45 -14.85 2.21 1.06
CA LEU A 45 -13.50 2.74 1.28
C LEU A 45 -12.44 2.00 0.46
N THR A 46 -12.65 0.72 0.16
CA THR A 46 -11.73 -0.07 -0.66
C THR A 46 -11.65 0.48 -2.09
N ASP A 47 -12.79 0.83 -2.68
CA ASP A 47 -12.86 1.39 -4.03
C ASP A 47 -12.22 2.78 -4.07
N GLN A 48 -12.50 3.63 -3.09
CA GLN A 48 -11.87 4.96 -2.98
C GLN A 48 -10.35 4.89 -2.81
N VAL A 49 -9.84 3.91 -2.06
CA VAL A 49 -8.39 3.69 -1.90
C VAL A 49 -7.77 3.19 -3.20
N SER A 50 -8.43 2.27 -3.90
CA SER A 50 -7.98 1.75 -5.18
C SER A 50 -7.89 2.86 -6.23
N ASP A 51 -8.91 3.71 -6.30
CA ASP A 51 -8.96 4.83 -7.24
C ASP A 51 -7.92 5.91 -6.92
N ALA A 52 -7.78 6.28 -5.63
CA ALA A 52 -6.73 7.19 -5.18
C ALA A 52 -5.31 6.66 -5.50
N MET A 53 -5.10 5.34 -5.37
CA MET A 53 -3.84 4.71 -5.73
C MET A 53 -3.58 4.74 -7.24
N ASN A 54 -4.59 4.46 -8.07
CA ASN A 54 -4.47 4.57 -9.53
C ASN A 54 -4.13 6.02 -9.93
N HIS A 55 -4.75 7.00 -9.30
CA HIS A 55 -4.46 8.41 -9.56
C HIS A 55 -3.04 8.80 -9.13
N ALA A 56 -2.59 8.33 -7.96
CA ALA A 56 -1.22 8.55 -7.50
C ALA A 56 -0.18 7.91 -8.41
N LEU A 57 -0.48 6.73 -8.97
CA LEU A 57 0.39 6.03 -9.92
C LEU A 57 0.58 6.79 -11.23
N ILE A 58 -0.45 7.47 -11.74
CA ILE A 58 -0.37 8.30 -12.96
C ILE A 58 0.60 9.47 -12.77
N TRP A 59 0.59 10.08 -11.57
CA TRP A 59 1.41 11.24 -11.26
C TRP A 59 2.81 10.91 -10.75
N TYR A 60 3.11 9.65 -10.46
CA TYR A 60 4.41 9.26 -9.91
C TYR A 60 5.43 9.12 -11.04
N PRO A 61 6.58 9.84 -10.99
CA PRO A 61 7.55 9.89 -12.09
C PRO A 61 8.31 8.57 -12.32
N LYS A 62 8.14 7.58 -11.43
CA LYS A 62 8.86 6.29 -11.43
C LYS A 62 7.88 5.13 -11.59
N ARG A 63 8.31 4.07 -12.28
CA ARG A 63 7.54 2.81 -12.34
C ARG A 63 7.45 2.19 -10.94
N VAL A 64 6.25 2.18 -10.38
CA VAL A 64 5.96 1.57 -9.09
C VAL A 64 5.87 0.06 -9.25
N GLN A 65 6.58 -0.67 -8.41
CA GLN A 65 6.57 -2.13 -8.45
C GLN A 65 5.27 -2.69 -7.88
N CYS A 66 4.86 -3.88 -8.32
CA CYS A 66 3.67 -4.59 -7.81
C CYS A 66 3.68 -4.70 -6.28
N LEU A 67 4.87 -4.95 -5.72
CA LEU A 67 5.11 -5.04 -4.28
C LEU A 67 4.87 -3.71 -3.56
N GLN A 68 5.42 -2.62 -4.09
CA GLN A 68 5.28 -1.29 -3.49
C GLN A 68 3.81 -0.89 -3.43
N ARG A 69 3.10 -1.08 -4.55
CA ARG A 69 1.67 -0.83 -4.65
C ARG A 69 0.90 -1.66 -3.62
N ALA A 70 1.08 -2.98 -3.59
CA ALA A 70 0.37 -3.86 -2.67
C ALA A 70 0.59 -3.50 -1.19
N ALA A 71 1.82 -3.13 -0.84
CA ALA A 71 2.14 -2.73 0.52
C ALA A 71 1.53 -1.37 0.92
N VAL A 72 1.59 -0.37 0.05
CA VAL A 72 1.00 0.95 0.34
C VAL A 72 -0.51 0.83 0.43
N THR A 73 -1.16 0.10 -0.47
CA THR A 73 -2.61 -0.15 -0.42
C THR A 73 -3.00 -0.85 0.88
N THR A 74 -2.26 -1.88 1.31
CA THR A 74 -2.58 -2.61 2.54
C THR A 74 -2.36 -1.78 3.81
N CYS A 75 -1.30 -0.98 3.88
CA CYS A 75 -1.10 -0.02 4.98
C CYS A 75 -2.19 1.06 5.01
N LEU A 76 -2.60 1.58 3.84
CA LEU A 76 -3.62 2.60 3.74
C LEU A 76 -4.98 2.06 4.19
N LEU A 77 -5.37 0.87 3.71
CA LEU A 77 -6.58 0.17 4.13
C LEU A 77 -6.59 -0.07 5.65
N ARG A 78 -5.49 -0.55 6.22
CA ARG A 78 -5.37 -0.72 7.68
C ARG A 78 -5.49 0.59 8.44
N SER A 79 -4.92 1.67 7.93
CA SER A 79 -5.04 3.00 8.54
C SER A 79 -6.47 3.55 8.52
N LEU A 80 -7.32 3.02 7.65
CA LEU A 80 -8.75 3.35 7.54
C LEU A 80 -9.63 2.34 8.30
N GLY A 81 -9.01 1.38 9.01
CA GLY A 81 -9.70 0.34 9.78
C GLY A 81 -10.11 -0.87 8.95
N VAL A 82 -9.82 -0.91 7.66
CA VAL A 82 -10.17 -2.07 6.81
C VAL A 82 -9.13 -3.17 7.01
N PRO A 83 -9.54 -4.40 7.40
CA PRO A 83 -8.62 -5.52 7.56
C PRO A 83 -8.08 -5.97 6.20
N ALA A 84 -6.86 -5.54 5.88
CA ALA A 84 -6.18 -5.90 4.63
C ALA A 84 -4.91 -6.72 4.89
N THR A 85 -4.69 -7.75 4.06
CA THR A 85 -3.51 -8.62 4.12
C THR A 85 -2.75 -8.56 2.80
N MET A 86 -1.45 -8.32 2.88
CA MET A 86 -0.57 -8.39 1.71
C MET A 86 -0.19 -9.85 1.46
N VAL A 87 -0.51 -10.35 0.27
CA VAL A 87 -0.14 -11.71 -0.17
C VAL A 87 0.89 -11.60 -1.28
N LEU A 88 1.91 -12.45 -1.21
CA LEU A 88 3.01 -12.50 -2.16
C LEU A 88 2.96 -13.85 -2.87
N GLY A 89 2.56 -13.83 -4.13
CA GLY A 89 2.64 -15.00 -5.01
C GLY A 89 3.96 -15.01 -5.76
N ALA A 90 4.60 -16.17 -5.82
CA ALA A 90 5.74 -16.41 -6.70
C ALA A 90 5.43 -17.62 -7.58
N GLN A 91 5.44 -17.44 -8.90
CA GLN A 91 5.35 -18.55 -9.85
C GLN A 91 6.78 -19.01 -10.16
N LYS A 92 7.09 -20.27 -9.86
CA LYS A 92 8.46 -20.78 -9.96
C LYS A 92 8.88 -21.05 -11.41
N PHE A 93 7.95 -21.42 -12.30
CA PHE A 93 8.13 -21.61 -13.75
C PHE A 93 6.74 -21.56 -14.44
N PRO A 94 6.62 -21.17 -15.73
CA PRO A 94 5.42 -21.40 -16.54
C PRO A 94 5.18 -22.90 -16.77
#